data_AF-A0A7R8AA28-F1
#
_entry.id   AF-A0A7R8AA28-F1
#
_cell.length_a   1.000
_cell.length_b   1.000
_cell.length_c   1.000
_cell.angle_alpha   90.00
_cell.angle_beta   90.00
_cell.angle_gamma   90.00
#
_symmetry.space_group_name_H-M   'P 1'
#
loop_
_entity.id
_entity.type
_entity.pdbx_description
1 polymer ?
#
loop_
_entity_poly.entity_id
_entity_poly.type
_entity_poly.pdbx_seq_one_letter_code
_entity_poly.pdbx_strand_id
1 'polypeptide(L)'
;MLTIRSDPETIRDTLLQYEEFAGCTISCLNGPSSTVVSGEHDQLCLLKDHLAGISTRLLPVPFGFHSPQMDSTLDEYRQLCSSIQFNAPQVPVISTLTGCAVERAGIFGPDYLARQTREPVKFQDALRACEMKVTEKGKGLWLEIGPAPVCTEVALTQQSVPGQHMLFSLSPKRDDWEVISQVLTQLYTIGSDINWEAFHSDYVDNLQLLDLPKYAFDLKDFGIPYQKDSVLMTGGRPNGPSREMPFSTSTLHKIEKEVHGERRSAVTFSSDLSQSALLSALKGHSMFNQCVFPSSVYTDMALTAASYTFKVMEAISEVPPMSVSNMEIIQPLVVQQDQPNPVLKLRAERSRGSNCVEVVCFSQAPSSPEEQRHARCTVYFDSSDSTKQDLRDRSHHTQAKCDTLQRAARTGSAHHLRNSMIYRLFSQPIVYGPRYRCIREITMHEEMREATATIKFPRPATGETFTVSPYWMDSFIQLGSFALNGHDNAPEDTSYICTGWWKL
;
A
#
# COMPACT_ATOMS: atom_id res chain seq x y z
N MET A 1 46.84 0.93 -20.34
CA MET A 1 46.50 1.06 -18.90
C MET A 1 46.85 -0.24 -18.17
N LEU A 2 47.19 -0.19 -16.89
CA LEU A 2 47.61 -1.33 -16.06
C LEU A 2 46.77 -1.38 -14.78
N THR A 3 46.01 -2.45 -14.56
CA THR A 3 45.34 -2.68 -13.27
C THR A 3 46.31 -3.33 -12.29
N ILE A 4 46.31 -2.88 -11.04
CA ILE A 4 47.26 -3.29 -10.01
C ILE A 4 46.49 -3.60 -8.73
N ARG A 5 46.77 -4.76 -8.11
CA ARG A 5 46.18 -5.17 -6.82
C ARG A 5 46.97 -4.60 -5.64
N SER A 6 46.98 -3.28 -5.51
CA SER A 6 47.68 -2.54 -4.45
C SER A 6 46.93 -1.23 -4.15
N ASP A 7 47.16 -0.69 -2.96
CA ASP A 7 46.55 0.55 -2.50
C ASP A 7 47.10 1.77 -3.27
N PRO A 8 46.34 2.88 -3.38
CA PRO A 8 46.77 4.04 -4.13
C PRO A 8 47.99 4.78 -3.58
N GLU A 9 48.29 4.66 -2.28
CA GLU A 9 49.41 5.35 -1.64
C GLU A 9 50.72 4.68 -2.03
N THR A 10 50.81 3.36 -1.88
CA THR A 10 51.95 2.55 -2.31
C THR A 10 52.29 2.78 -3.79
N ILE A 11 51.26 2.80 -4.66
CA ILE A 11 51.47 3.06 -6.09
C ILE A 11 51.91 4.49 -6.34
N ARG A 12 51.34 5.49 -5.65
CA ARG A 12 51.77 6.88 -5.79
C ARG A 12 53.24 7.06 -5.38
N ASP A 13 53.64 6.47 -4.26
CA ASP A 13 55.02 6.53 -3.76
C ASP A 13 55.98 5.87 -4.75
N THR A 14 55.61 4.72 -5.31
CA THR A 14 56.38 4.04 -6.36
C THR A 14 56.56 4.92 -7.60
N LEU A 15 55.49 5.56 -8.08
CA LEU A 15 55.56 6.43 -9.26
C LEU A 15 56.40 7.70 -9.01
N LEU A 16 56.42 8.21 -7.77
CA LEU A 16 57.22 9.38 -7.40
C LEU A 16 58.70 9.05 -7.13
N GLN A 17 58.99 7.81 -6.73
CA GLN A 17 60.34 7.38 -6.34
C GLN A 17 61.24 7.12 -7.56
N TYR A 18 60.69 6.71 -8.70
CA TYR A 18 61.46 6.27 -9.87
C TYR A 18 61.16 7.12 -11.10
N GLU A 19 62.18 7.80 -11.64
CA GLU A 19 62.06 8.68 -12.82
C GLU A 19 61.57 7.94 -14.08
N GLU A 20 61.86 6.64 -14.22
CA GLU A 20 61.40 5.82 -15.34
C GLU A 20 59.86 5.71 -15.44
N PHE A 21 59.14 6.03 -14.35
CA PHE A 21 57.68 6.06 -14.31
C PHE A 21 57.09 7.48 -14.37
N ALA A 22 57.87 8.52 -14.70
CA ALA A 22 57.39 9.91 -14.71
C ALA A 22 56.22 10.17 -15.68
N GLY A 23 56.05 9.35 -16.71
CA GLY A 23 54.90 9.42 -17.65
C GLY A 23 53.66 8.63 -17.19
N CYS A 24 53.75 7.91 -16.08
CA CYS A 24 52.66 7.13 -15.50
C CYS A 24 51.86 7.96 -14.49
N THR A 25 50.53 7.82 -14.51
CA THR A 25 49.62 8.49 -13.58
C THR A 25 48.54 7.53 -13.11
N ILE A 26 48.09 7.71 -11.87
CA ILE A 26 46.93 6.95 -11.37
C ILE A 26 45.68 7.46 -12.08
N SER A 27 45.01 6.55 -12.78
CA SER A 27 43.84 6.80 -13.63
C SER A 27 42.53 6.39 -12.97
N CYS A 28 42.53 5.34 -12.13
CA CYS A 28 41.35 4.92 -11.39
C CYS A 28 41.72 4.51 -9.95
N LEU A 29 40.93 4.99 -9.00
CA LEU A 29 40.93 4.65 -7.58
C LEU A 29 39.74 3.71 -7.32
N ASN A 30 39.95 2.43 -7.56
CA ASN A 30 38.90 1.42 -7.52
C ASN A 30 38.62 0.91 -6.10
N GLY A 31 39.61 0.92 -5.21
CA GLY A 31 39.44 0.58 -3.80
C GLY A 31 40.76 0.50 -3.03
N PRO A 32 40.73 0.08 -1.75
CA PRO A 32 41.92 0.02 -0.90
C PRO A 32 42.99 -0.96 -1.39
N SER A 33 42.66 -1.87 -2.30
CA SER A 33 43.58 -2.85 -2.86
C SER A 33 43.51 -2.94 -4.38
N SER A 34 42.96 -1.91 -5.04
CA SER A 34 42.78 -1.89 -6.49
C SER A 34 42.99 -0.49 -7.05
N THR A 35 44.03 -0.34 -7.86
CA THR A 35 44.42 0.91 -8.51
C THR A 35 44.67 0.65 -9.99
N VAL A 36 44.41 1.63 -10.85
CA VAL A 36 44.72 1.56 -12.28
C VAL A 36 45.68 2.68 -12.65
N VAL A 37 46.74 2.34 -13.37
CA VAL A 37 47.74 3.30 -13.86
C VAL A 37 47.63 3.45 -15.39
N SER A 38 47.71 4.68 -15.86
CA SER A 38 47.78 5.05 -17.28
C SER A 38 49.14 5.66 -17.57
N GLY A 39 49.71 5.32 -18.72
CA GLY A 39 51.01 5.78 -19.16
C GLY A 39 51.36 5.17 -20.52
N GLU A 40 52.57 5.43 -21.00
CA GLU A 40 53.10 4.80 -22.21
C GLU A 40 53.26 3.29 -22.04
N HIS A 41 53.09 2.53 -23.14
CA HIS A 41 53.08 1.08 -23.08
C HIS A 41 54.36 0.51 -22.45
N ASP A 42 55.52 1.02 -22.86
CA ASP A 42 56.82 0.55 -22.38
C ASP A 42 57.01 0.83 -20.89
N GLN A 43 56.62 2.02 -20.42
CA GLN A 43 56.65 2.36 -18.99
C GLN A 43 55.69 1.51 -18.16
N LEU A 44 54.51 1.17 -18.70
CA LEU A 44 53.58 0.25 -18.03
C LEU A 44 54.12 -1.18 -17.96
N CYS A 45 54.87 -1.63 -18.97
CA CYS A 45 55.56 -2.91 -18.95
C CYS A 45 56.67 -2.94 -17.90
N LEU A 46 57.50 -1.90 -17.82
CA LEU A 46 58.51 -1.75 -16.77
C LEU A 46 57.89 -1.73 -15.37
N LEU A 47 56.82 -0.97 -15.18
CA LEU A 47 56.10 -0.91 -13.91
C LEU A 47 55.51 -2.27 -13.51
N LYS A 48 54.96 -3.01 -14.48
CA LYS A 48 54.45 -4.37 -14.27
C LYS A 48 55.56 -5.31 -13.79
N ASP A 49 56.74 -5.23 -14.39
CA ASP A 49 57.90 -6.07 -14.03
C ASP A 49 58.50 -5.65 -12.67
N HIS A 50 58.53 -4.34 -12.37
CA HIS A 50 58.94 -3.81 -11.07
C HIS A 50 58.03 -4.32 -9.95
N LEU A 51 56.73 -4.41 -10.20
CA LEU A 51 55.72 -4.90 -9.26
C LEU A 51 55.60 -6.44 -9.28
N ALA A 52 56.65 -7.16 -9.68
CA ALA A 52 56.69 -8.62 -9.66
C ALA A 52 56.31 -9.16 -8.26
N GLY A 53 55.28 -10.01 -8.21
CA GLY A 53 54.69 -10.51 -6.97
C GLY A 53 53.38 -9.85 -6.57
N ILE A 54 53.06 -8.68 -7.13
CA ILE A 54 51.73 -8.06 -7.04
C ILE A 54 50.93 -8.46 -8.29
N SER A 55 49.64 -8.77 -8.11
CA SER A 55 48.77 -9.12 -9.23
C SER A 55 48.55 -7.88 -10.11
N THR A 56 48.95 -7.97 -11.37
CA THR A 56 48.85 -6.90 -12.37
C THR A 56 48.27 -7.44 -13.68
N ARG A 57 47.56 -6.59 -14.42
CA ARG A 57 47.02 -6.93 -15.74
C ARG A 57 47.02 -5.70 -16.66
N LEU A 58 47.65 -5.84 -17.83
CA LEU A 58 47.56 -4.83 -18.88
C LEU A 58 46.17 -4.89 -19.53
N LEU A 59 45.55 -3.73 -19.66
CA LEU A 59 44.28 -3.56 -20.35
C LEU A 59 44.53 -3.30 -21.84
N PRO A 60 43.85 -4.02 -22.75
CA PRO A 60 44.03 -3.90 -24.20
C PRO A 60 43.30 -2.66 -24.72
N VAL A 61 43.77 -1.47 -24.33
CA VAL A 61 43.22 -0.18 -24.74
C VAL A 61 44.29 0.65 -25.44
N PRO A 62 43.93 1.39 -26.50
CA PRO A 62 44.90 2.08 -27.35
C PRO A 62 45.55 3.30 -26.68
N PHE A 63 44.94 3.85 -25.62
CA PHE A 63 45.39 5.09 -24.98
C PHE A 63 45.36 4.98 -23.45
N GLY A 64 46.17 5.80 -22.78
CA GLY A 64 46.07 6.05 -21.35
C GLY A 64 44.90 6.98 -21.03
N PHE A 65 43.69 6.45 -20.89
CA PHE A 65 42.54 7.24 -20.44
C PHE A 65 42.76 7.77 -19.01
N HIS A 66 42.11 8.89 -18.67
CA HIS A 66 42.26 9.57 -17.37
C HIS A 66 43.72 9.93 -17.06
N SER A 67 44.46 10.41 -18.07
CA SER A 67 45.89 10.74 -17.97
C SER A 67 46.27 11.90 -18.90
N PRO A 68 47.48 12.49 -18.76
CA PRO A 68 47.99 13.55 -19.64
C PRO A 68 47.91 13.24 -21.14
N GLN A 69 47.87 11.97 -21.54
CA GLN A 69 47.72 11.60 -22.95
C GLN A 69 46.40 12.10 -23.57
N MET A 70 45.39 12.42 -22.75
CA MET A 70 44.13 12.97 -23.23
C MET A 70 44.17 14.47 -23.51
N ASP A 71 45.20 15.20 -23.04
CA ASP A 71 45.23 16.67 -23.12
C ASP A 71 45.09 17.20 -24.55
N SER A 72 45.61 16.47 -25.55
CA SER A 72 45.55 16.84 -26.97
C SER A 72 44.14 16.82 -27.57
N THR A 73 43.18 16.12 -26.96
CA THR A 73 41.81 15.98 -27.48
C THR A 73 40.78 16.81 -26.71
N LEU A 74 41.16 17.40 -25.56
CA LEU A 74 40.19 18.02 -24.66
C LEU A 74 39.54 19.27 -25.23
N ASP A 75 40.26 20.11 -25.96
CA ASP A 75 39.71 21.37 -26.48
C ASP A 75 38.65 21.11 -27.57
N GLU A 76 38.94 20.21 -28.51
CA GLU A 76 37.97 19.77 -29.51
C GLU A 76 36.78 19.09 -28.83
N TYR A 77 37.02 18.25 -27.82
CA TYR A 77 35.94 17.60 -27.08
C TYR A 77 35.04 18.60 -26.34
N ARG A 78 35.60 19.62 -25.68
CA ARG A 78 34.83 20.72 -25.06
C ARG A 78 33.99 21.46 -26.09
N GLN A 79 34.57 21.77 -27.24
CA GLN A 79 33.86 22.49 -28.30
C GLN A 79 32.66 21.67 -28.80
N LEU A 80 32.84 20.36 -29.05
CA LEU A 80 31.77 19.46 -29.46
C LEU A 80 30.67 19.39 -28.41
N CYS A 81 31.03 19.18 -27.14
CA CYS A 81 30.07 19.11 -26.03
C CYS A 81 29.32 20.43 -25.79
N SER A 82 29.88 21.58 -26.18
CA SER A 82 29.23 22.90 -25.99
C SER A 82 27.95 23.07 -26.81
N SER A 83 27.73 22.20 -27.80
CA SER A 83 26.48 22.17 -28.58
C SER A 83 25.33 21.44 -27.85
N ILE A 84 25.61 20.75 -26.75
CA ILE A 84 24.65 19.93 -26.02
C ILE A 84 24.03 20.74 -24.87
N GLN A 85 22.71 20.66 -24.71
CA GLN A 85 22.03 21.22 -23.55
C GLN A 85 22.08 20.24 -22.37
N PHE A 86 22.69 20.67 -21.27
CA PHE A 86 22.78 19.89 -20.04
C PHE A 86 21.72 20.33 -19.02
N ASN A 87 20.78 19.44 -18.73
CA ASN A 87 19.72 19.68 -17.75
C ASN A 87 20.10 19.12 -16.36
N ALA A 88 19.35 19.51 -15.33
CA ALA A 88 19.45 18.87 -14.02
C ALA A 88 19.10 17.37 -14.13
N PRO A 89 19.84 16.48 -13.43
CA PRO A 89 19.51 15.07 -13.44
C PRO A 89 18.21 14.81 -12.67
N GLN A 90 17.30 14.03 -13.25
CA GLN A 90 16.06 13.59 -12.58
C GLN A 90 16.32 12.48 -11.55
N VAL A 91 17.32 11.64 -11.82
CA VAL A 91 17.84 10.63 -10.88
C VAL A 91 19.17 11.16 -10.33
N PRO A 92 19.35 11.26 -9.01
CA PRO A 92 20.61 11.72 -8.44
C PRO A 92 21.80 10.91 -8.96
N VAL A 93 22.84 11.61 -9.44
CA VAL A 93 24.05 10.96 -9.97
C VAL A 93 25.20 11.14 -8.99
N ILE A 94 25.82 10.06 -8.56
CA ILE A 94 27.10 10.16 -7.83
C ILE A 94 28.23 10.24 -8.86
N SER A 95 28.91 11.38 -8.90
CA SER A 95 29.99 11.64 -9.85
C SER A 95 31.26 10.89 -9.44
N THR A 96 31.81 10.08 -10.34
CA THR A 96 33.12 9.44 -10.14
C THR A 96 34.31 10.39 -10.33
N LEU A 97 34.08 11.61 -10.82
CA LEU A 97 35.09 12.67 -10.85
C LEU A 97 35.28 13.30 -9.47
N THR A 98 34.15 13.66 -8.85
CA THR A 98 34.14 14.49 -7.63
C THR A 98 33.95 13.67 -6.36
N GLY A 99 33.38 12.46 -6.45
CA GLY A 99 32.97 11.67 -5.30
C GLY A 99 31.72 12.21 -4.60
N CYS A 100 30.97 13.11 -5.26
CA CYS A 100 29.81 13.78 -4.67
C CYS A 100 28.53 13.55 -5.48
N ALA A 101 27.39 13.70 -4.81
CA ALA A 101 26.09 13.66 -5.45
C ALA A 101 25.80 14.92 -6.27
N VAL A 102 25.25 14.73 -7.46
CA VAL A 102 24.80 15.77 -8.38
C VAL A 102 23.28 15.65 -8.52
N GLU A 103 22.57 16.68 -8.05
CA GLU A 103 21.10 16.76 -8.07
C GLU A 103 20.57 18.04 -8.73
N ARG A 104 21.47 18.97 -9.06
CA ARG A 104 21.13 20.29 -9.62
C ARG A 104 21.77 20.50 -10.98
N ALA A 105 21.18 21.39 -11.76
CA ALA A 105 21.76 21.86 -13.02
C ALA A 105 23.11 22.59 -12.80
N GLY A 106 23.89 22.70 -13.87
CA GLY A 106 25.13 23.49 -13.90
C GLY A 106 26.38 22.77 -13.40
N ILE A 107 26.29 21.48 -13.04
CA ILE A 107 27.45 20.64 -12.73
C ILE A 107 27.92 19.87 -13.96
N PHE A 108 27.00 19.21 -14.66
CA PHE A 108 27.31 18.57 -15.94
C PHE A 108 27.41 19.61 -17.05
N GLY A 109 28.41 19.47 -17.89
CA GLY A 109 28.72 20.38 -18.98
C GLY A 109 30.02 20.03 -19.69
N PRO A 110 30.42 20.81 -20.70
CA PRO A 110 31.64 20.55 -21.50
C PRO A 110 32.90 20.44 -20.63
N ASP A 111 33.06 21.34 -19.67
CA ASP A 111 34.21 21.31 -18.76
C ASP A 111 34.20 20.10 -17.84
N TYR A 112 33.03 19.68 -17.34
CA TYR A 112 32.91 18.47 -16.55
C TYR A 112 33.33 17.24 -17.35
N LEU A 113 32.87 17.12 -18.60
CA LEU A 113 33.21 15.97 -19.46
C LEU A 113 34.69 15.95 -19.81
N ALA A 114 35.28 17.09 -20.18
CA ALA A 114 36.72 17.18 -20.43
C ALA A 114 37.54 16.81 -19.20
N ARG A 115 37.12 17.28 -18.01
CA ARG A 115 37.74 16.88 -16.74
C ARG A 115 37.56 15.39 -16.48
N GLN A 116 36.37 14.82 -16.67
CA GLN A 116 36.13 13.38 -16.46
C GLN A 116 36.98 12.50 -17.40
N THR A 117 37.22 12.94 -18.64
CA THR A 117 38.09 12.24 -19.59
C THR A 117 39.56 12.24 -19.13
N ARG A 118 39.98 13.29 -18.42
CA ARG A 118 41.39 13.57 -18.10
C ARG A 118 41.80 13.25 -16.67
N GLU A 119 40.95 13.52 -15.70
CA GLU A 119 41.20 13.36 -14.28
C GLU A 119 40.88 11.93 -13.81
N PRO A 120 41.47 11.47 -12.69
CA PRO A 120 41.29 10.10 -12.22
C PRO A 120 39.85 9.79 -11.80
N VAL A 121 39.41 8.56 -12.09
CA VAL A 121 38.11 8.02 -11.66
C VAL A 121 38.16 7.59 -10.20
N LYS A 122 37.39 8.25 -9.34
CA LYS A 122 37.24 7.97 -7.91
C LYS A 122 36.11 6.98 -7.63
N PHE A 123 36.21 5.78 -8.20
CA PHE A 123 35.15 4.78 -8.11
C PHE A 123 34.81 4.40 -6.66
N GLN A 124 35.82 4.21 -5.81
CA GLN A 124 35.61 3.91 -4.39
C GLN A 124 34.86 5.03 -3.66
N ASP A 125 35.24 6.28 -3.89
CA ASP A 125 34.59 7.43 -3.24
C ASP A 125 33.13 7.55 -3.69
N ALA A 126 32.85 7.26 -4.97
CA ALA A 126 31.50 7.22 -5.50
C ALA A 126 30.65 6.11 -4.85
N LEU A 127 31.20 4.90 -4.66
CA LEU A 127 30.49 3.82 -3.96
C LEU A 127 30.14 4.22 -2.52
N ARG A 128 31.11 4.80 -1.78
CA ARG A 128 30.90 5.29 -0.41
C ARG A 128 29.86 6.41 -0.34
N ALA A 129 29.93 7.38 -1.25
CA ALA A 129 28.99 8.48 -1.30
C ALA A 129 27.56 8.01 -1.63
N CYS A 130 27.44 6.99 -2.49
CA CYS A 130 26.16 6.33 -2.77
C CYS A 130 25.62 5.62 -1.52
N GLU A 131 26.43 4.81 -0.83
CA GLU A 131 26.04 4.12 0.40
C GLU A 131 25.57 5.09 1.49
N MET A 132 26.29 6.21 1.67
CA MET A 132 25.93 7.24 2.65
C MET A 132 24.62 7.96 2.32
N LYS A 133 24.22 7.98 1.04
CA LYS A 133 23.02 8.65 0.57
C LYS A 133 21.77 7.77 0.64
N VAL A 134 21.92 6.46 0.52
CA VAL A 134 20.82 5.51 0.64
C VAL A 134 20.40 5.40 2.10
N THR A 135 19.18 5.83 2.42
CA THR A 135 18.65 5.94 3.80
C THR A 135 18.37 4.59 4.45
N GLU A 136 18.11 3.55 3.67
CA GLU A 136 17.89 2.19 4.16
C GLU A 136 19.13 1.32 3.95
N LYS A 137 20.03 1.31 4.93
CA LYS A 137 21.24 0.46 4.91
C LYS A 137 20.85 -1.00 4.67
N GLY A 138 21.42 -1.59 3.62
CA GLY A 138 21.29 -3.01 3.32
C GLY A 138 20.06 -3.43 2.52
N LYS A 139 19.23 -2.51 2.03
CA LYS A 139 18.04 -2.85 1.20
C LYS A 139 18.15 -2.49 -0.29
N GLY A 140 19.24 -1.83 -0.72
CA GLY A 140 19.45 -1.45 -2.13
C GLY A 140 20.16 -2.55 -2.95
N LEU A 141 19.72 -2.73 -4.20
CA LEU A 141 20.45 -3.49 -5.22
C LEU A 141 21.36 -2.57 -6.04
N TRP A 142 22.46 -3.13 -6.51
CA TRP A 142 23.42 -2.50 -7.41
C TRP A 142 23.34 -3.21 -8.75
N LEU A 143 22.95 -2.47 -9.79
CA LEU A 143 22.89 -2.99 -11.15
C LEU A 143 23.97 -2.32 -11.99
N GLU A 144 24.95 -3.11 -12.45
CA GLU A 144 25.87 -2.67 -13.48
C GLU A 144 25.21 -2.76 -14.85
N ILE A 145 25.14 -1.63 -15.56
CA ILE A 145 24.59 -1.57 -16.91
C ILE A 145 25.76 -1.47 -17.88
N GLY A 146 25.96 -2.51 -18.68
CA GLY A 146 27.05 -2.57 -19.64
C GLY A 146 27.24 -3.97 -20.25
N PRO A 147 28.16 -4.10 -21.21
CA PRO A 147 28.39 -5.34 -21.96
C PRO A 147 29.14 -6.42 -21.16
N ALA A 148 29.73 -6.07 -20.01
CA ALA A 148 30.46 -6.99 -19.15
C ALA A 148 30.45 -6.50 -17.68
N PRO A 149 30.55 -7.40 -16.68
CA PRO A 149 30.43 -7.07 -15.26
C PRO A 149 31.73 -6.56 -14.61
N VAL A 150 32.38 -5.56 -15.20
CA VAL A 150 33.71 -5.09 -14.76
C VAL A 150 33.62 -4.36 -13.41
N CYS A 151 32.66 -3.46 -13.24
CA CYS A 151 32.47 -2.70 -12.00
C CYS A 151 32.02 -3.61 -10.84
N THR A 152 31.22 -4.62 -11.14
CA THR A 152 30.76 -5.65 -10.20
C THR A 152 31.93 -6.46 -9.67
N GLU A 153 32.82 -6.94 -10.56
CA GLU A 153 34.03 -7.65 -10.15
C GLU A 153 34.94 -6.80 -9.25
N VAL A 154 35.09 -5.52 -9.57
CA VAL A 154 35.83 -4.56 -8.74
C VAL A 154 35.18 -4.40 -7.37
N ALA A 155 33.89 -4.11 -7.31
CA ALA A 155 33.16 -3.90 -6.05
C ALA A 155 33.16 -5.16 -5.14
N LEU A 156 33.01 -6.36 -5.74
CA LEU A 156 33.13 -7.65 -5.05
C LEU A 156 34.50 -7.84 -4.43
N THR A 157 35.56 -7.59 -5.21
CA THR A 157 36.95 -7.76 -4.76
C THR A 157 37.27 -6.86 -3.57
N GLN A 158 36.66 -5.68 -3.51
CA GLN A 158 36.84 -4.72 -2.41
C GLN A 158 35.88 -4.94 -1.23
N GLN A 159 35.00 -5.95 -1.29
CA GLN A 159 33.94 -6.19 -0.29
C GLN A 159 33.13 -4.93 0.02
N SER A 160 33.03 -4.00 -0.95
CA SER A 160 32.36 -2.72 -0.76
C SER A 160 30.84 -2.86 -0.77
N VAL A 161 30.34 -3.95 -1.35
CA VAL A 161 28.93 -4.28 -1.44
C VAL A 161 28.76 -5.79 -1.22
N PRO A 162 27.74 -6.25 -0.45
CA PRO A 162 27.41 -7.67 -0.36
C PRO A 162 27.11 -8.26 -1.75
N GLY A 163 27.75 -9.37 -2.11
CA GLY A 163 27.62 -9.95 -3.45
C GLY A 163 26.19 -10.32 -3.86
N GLN A 164 25.35 -10.68 -2.89
CA GLN A 164 23.92 -10.95 -3.09
C GLN A 164 23.10 -9.74 -3.56
N HIS A 165 23.63 -8.53 -3.43
CA HIS A 165 22.96 -7.29 -3.87
C HIS A 165 23.53 -6.74 -5.17
N MET A 166 24.48 -7.43 -5.82
CA MET A 166 25.08 -6.98 -7.07
C MET A 166 24.59 -7.81 -8.25
N LEU A 167 24.13 -7.10 -9.27
CA LEU A 167 23.59 -7.59 -10.51
C LEU A 167 24.29 -6.89 -11.68
N PHE A 168 24.28 -7.51 -12.86
CA PHE A 168 24.81 -6.91 -14.08
C PHE A 168 23.90 -7.24 -15.25
N SER A 169 23.77 -6.31 -16.21
CA SER A 169 22.81 -6.41 -17.30
C SER A 169 23.22 -7.39 -18.40
N LEU A 170 24.53 -7.48 -18.71
CA LEU A 170 25.05 -8.35 -19.78
C LEU A 170 26.39 -8.98 -19.38
N SER A 171 26.74 -10.09 -20.05
CA SER A 171 28.05 -10.72 -19.90
C SER A 171 28.47 -11.39 -21.20
N PRO A 172 29.73 -11.22 -21.64
CA PRO A 172 30.21 -11.82 -22.89
C PRO A 172 30.29 -13.35 -22.86
N LYS A 173 30.07 -13.96 -21.69
CA LYS A 173 30.16 -15.41 -21.48
C LYS A 173 28.78 -16.09 -21.41
N ARG A 174 27.68 -15.32 -21.44
CA ARG A 174 26.32 -15.81 -21.21
C ARG A 174 25.36 -15.20 -22.24
N ASP A 175 24.21 -15.84 -22.41
CA ASP A 175 23.15 -15.31 -23.27
C ASP A 175 22.53 -14.05 -22.65
N ASP A 176 22.25 -13.05 -23.47
CA ASP A 176 21.74 -11.75 -22.99
C ASP A 176 20.39 -11.89 -22.28
N TRP A 177 19.49 -12.73 -22.81
CA TRP A 177 18.18 -12.98 -22.20
C TRP A 177 18.30 -13.76 -20.91
N GLU A 178 19.24 -14.71 -20.83
CA GLU A 178 19.55 -15.41 -19.57
C GLU A 178 19.96 -14.41 -18.48
N VAL A 179 20.85 -13.47 -18.78
CA VAL A 179 21.34 -12.48 -17.81
C VAL A 179 20.22 -11.52 -17.41
N ILE A 180 19.51 -10.94 -18.38
CA ILE A 180 18.40 -10.01 -18.12
C ILE A 180 17.30 -10.70 -17.29
N SER A 181 16.94 -11.95 -17.60
CA SER A 181 15.93 -12.69 -16.85
C SER A 181 16.36 -12.95 -15.40
N GLN A 182 17.65 -13.21 -15.16
CA GLN A 182 18.18 -13.33 -13.80
C GLN A 182 18.07 -12.02 -13.02
N VAL A 183 18.38 -10.88 -13.66
CA VAL A 183 18.24 -9.54 -13.05
C VAL A 183 16.78 -9.27 -12.66
N LEU A 184 15.85 -9.50 -13.58
CA LEU A 184 14.41 -9.32 -13.33
C LEU A 184 13.88 -10.26 -12.24
N THR A 185 14.35 -11.50 -12.21
CA THR A 185 13.99 -12.45 -11.15
C THR A 185 14.43 -11.93 -9.78
N GLN A 186 15.67 -11.45 -9.66
CA GLN A 186 16.20 -10.92 -8.40
C GLN A 186 15.41 -9.69 -7.96
N LEU A 187 15.19 -8.73 -8.86
CA LEU A 187 14.37 -7.55 -8.61
C LEU A 187 12.95 -7.93 -8.14
N TYR A 188 12.30 -8.87 -8.81
CA TYR A 188 10.96 -9.33 -8.45
C TYR A 188 10.94 -10.00 -7.08
N THR A 189 11.92 -10.86 -6.78
CA THR A 189 11.98 -11.58 -5.49
C THR A 189 12.21 -10.69 -4.28
N ILE A 190 12.86 -9.53 -4.47
CA ILE A 190 13.02 -8.55 -3.39
C ILE A 190 11.83 -7.58 -3.28
N GLY A 191 10.80 -7.76 -4.12
CA GLY A 191 9.59 -6.95 -4.12
C GLY A 191 9.71 -5.63 -4.88
N SER A 192 10.65 -5.51 -5.83
CA SER A 192 10.67 -4.35 -6.73
C SER A 192 9.46 -4.38 -7.66
N ASP A 193 8.80 -3.23 -7.83
CA ASP A 193 7.68 -3.10 -8.76
C ASP A 193 8.18 -3.00 -10.20
N ILE A 194 8.17 -4.15 -10.89
CA ILE A 194 8.60 -4.24 -12.29
C ILE A 194 7.41 -3.89 -13.17
N ASN A 195 7.58 -2.88 -14.02
CA ASN A 195 6.61 -2.57 -15.07
C ASN A 195 6.65 -3.63 -16.19
N TRP A 196 5.92 -4.72 -16.00
CA TRP A 196 5.82 -5.82 -16.96
C TRP A 196 5.18 -5.42 -18.29
N GLU A 197 4.26 -4.44 -18.28
CA GLU A 197 3.65 -3.91 -19.50
C GLU A 197 4.72 -3.25 -20.40
N ALA A 198 5.56 -2.40 -19.82
CA ALA A 198 6.66 -1.76 -20.54
C ALA A 198 7.68 -2.79 -21.05
N PHE A 199 8.05 -3.77 -20.22
CA PHE A 199 9.01 -4.82 -20.60
C PHE A 199 8.52 -5.64 -21.81
N HIS A 200 7.22 -5.90 -21.89
CA HIS A 200 6.62 -6.71 -22.95
C HIS A 200 6.05 -5.90 -24.12
N SER A 201 6.10 -4.56 -24.08
CA SER A 201 5.45 -3.67 -25.04
C SER A 201 5.84 -3.92 -26.50
N ASP A 202 7.10 -4.22 -26.78
CA ASP A 202 7.60 -4.52 -28.14
C ASP A 202 7.26 -5.94 -28.63
N TYR A 203 6.76 -6.80 -27.74
CA TYR A 203 6.55 -8.22 -28.00
C TYR A 203 5.12 -8.69 -27.80
N VAL A 204 4.16 -7.77 -27.62
CA VAL A 204 2.75 -8.08 -27.26
C VAL A 204 2.13 -9.12 -28.20
N ASP A 205 2.38 -9.01 -29.51
CA ASP A 205 1.86 -9.94 -30.53
C ASP A 205 2.39 -11.38 -30.40
N ASN A 206 3.51 -11.57 -29.68
CA ASN A 206 4.15 -12.87 -29.46
C ASN A 206 3.86 -13.45 -28.07
N LEU A 207 3.00 -12.80 -27.27
CA LEU A 207 2.62 -13.26 -25.94
C LEU A 207 1.38 -14.15 -26.03
N GLN A 208 1.38 -15.20 -25.21
CA GLN A 208 0.23 -16.06 -25.02
C GLN A 208 -0.01 -16.28 -23.53
N LEU A 209 -1.27 -16.32 -23.13
CA LEU A 209 -1.64 -16.69 -21.77
C LEU A 209 -1.41 -18.20 -21.60
N LEU A 210 -0.48 -18.57 -20.72
CA LEU A 210 -0.22 -19.97 -20.40
C LEU A 210 -1.14 -20.44 -19.27
N ASP A 211 -1.68 -21.65 -19.41
CA ASP A 211 -2.38 -22.34 -18.32
C ASP A 211 -1.35 -23.00 -17.38
N LEU A 212 -0.96 -22.27 -16.33
CA LEU A 212 -0.01 -22.74 -15.32
C LEU A 212 -0.74 -23.38 -14.14
N PRO A 213 -0.09 -24.29 -13.40
CA PRO A 213 -0.65 -24.80 -12.15
C PRO A 213 -1.11 -23.67 -11.24
N LYS A 214 -2.29 -23.83 -10.66
CA LYS A 214 -2.85 -22.87 -9.71
C LYS A 214 -1.95 -22.78 -8.47
N TYR A 215 -2.11 -21.69 -7.72
CA TYR A 215 -1.43 -21.49 -6.44
C TYR A 215 -1.50 -22.76 -5.57
N ALA A 216 -0.35 -23.31 -5.25
CA ALA A 216 -0.23 -24.47 -4.38
C ALA A 216 -0.34 -24.01 -2.92
N PHE A 217 -1.58 -24.01 -2.40
CA PHE A 217 -1.81 -23.71 -0.99
C PHE A 217 -1.01 -24.65 -0.09
N ASP A 218 -0.41 -24.12 0.98
CA ASP A 218 0.13 -24.94 2.07
C ASP A 218 -1.06 -25.63 2.77
N LEU A 219 -1.31 -26.89 2.41
CA LEU A 219 -2.43 -27.69 2.91
C LEU A 219 -2.18 -28.21 4.33
N LYS A 220 -1.53 -27.40 5.18
CA LYS A 220 -1.47 -27.65 6.60
C LYS A 220 -2.89 -27.82 7.10
N ASP A 221 -3.10 -28.93 7.80
CA ASP A 221 -4.38 -29.22 8.42
C ASP A 221 -4.52 -28.32 9.63
N PHE A 222 -5.20 -27.19 9.42
CA PHE A 222 -5.72 -26.35 10.49
C PHE A 222 -7.12 -26.81 10.93
N GLY A 223 -7.64 -27.89 10.33
CA GLY A 223 -8.84 -28.56 10.80
C GLY A 223 -8.59 -29.19 12.16
N ILE A 224 -9.52 -28.99 13.08
CA ILE A 224 -9.58 -29.80 14.30
C ILE A 224 -10.27 -31.11 13.87
N PRO A 225 -9.55 -32.25 13.78
CA PRO A 225 -10.15 -33.50 13.34
C PRO A 225 -11.29 -33.85 14.29
N TYR A 226 -12.48 -34.00 13.73
CA TYR A 226 -13.67 -34.43 14.46
C TYR A 226 -13.42 -35.83 15.02
N GLN A 227 -13.08 -35.92 16.31
CA GLN A 227 -13.11 -37.18 17.03
C GLN A 227 -14.57 -37.56 17.22
N LYS A 228 -14.97 -38.59 16.49
CA LYS A 228 -16.28 -39.23 16.64
C LYS A 228 -16.29 -40.06 17.92
N ASP A 229 -16.16 -39.39 19.07
CA ASP A 229 -16.57 -39.97 20.33
C ASP A 229 -18.09 -40.05 20.29
N SER A 230 -18.57 -41.22 19.89
CA SER A 230 -19.73 -41.93 20.44
C SER A 230 -20.91 -41.08 20.96
N VAL A 231 -21.35 -40.07 20.22
CA VAL A 231 -22.67 -39.45 20.44
C VAL A 231 -23.42 -39.39 19.12
N LEU A 232 -23.59 -40.54 18.49
CA LEU A 232 -24.68 -40.74 17.53
C LEU A 232 -25.72 -41.64 18.16
N MET A 233 -26.94 -41.10 18.17
CA MET A 233 -28.23 -41.75 18.34
C MET A 233 -28.68 -42.02 19.77
N THR A 234 -29.18 -40.98 20.42
CA THR A 234 -30.45 -41.00 21.17
C THR A 234 -30.82 -39.57 21.52
N GLY A 235 -31.70 -38.97 20.73
CA GLY A 235 -32.16 -37.60 20.96
C GLY A 235 -33.06 -37.20 19.83
N GLY A 236 -34.36 -37.41 20.03
CA GLY A 236 -35.38 -37.24 19.01
C GLY A 236 -35.38 -35.86 18.37
N ARG A 237 -35.96 -35.80 17.16
CA ARG A 237 -36.53 -34.56 16.63
C ARG A 237 -37.31 -33.89 17.77
N PRO A 238 -37.01 -32.64 18.17
CA PRO A 238 -37.97 -31.90 18.94
C PRO A 238 -39.10 -31.56 17.96
N ASN A 239 -40.09 -32.44 17.86
CA ASN A 239 -41.46 -32.04 17.58
C ASN A 239 -41.95 -31.27 18.82
N GLY A 240 -41.38 -30.09 19.03
CA GLY A 240 -42.00 -29.04 19.83
C GLY A 240 -42.87 -28.22 18.89
N PRO A 241 -44.02 -27.71 19.34
CA PRO A 241 -44.80 -26.80 18.52
C PRO A 241 -43.90 -25.63 18.15
N SER A 242 -43.74 -25.37 16.85
CA SER A 242 -43.17 -24.13 16.34
C SER A 242 -44.09 -23.00 16.75
N ARG A 243 -43.85 -22.48 17.94
CA ARG A 243 -44.40 -21.21 18.41
C ARG A 243 -43.57 -20.12 17.75
N GLU A 244 -43.95 -19.75 16.53
CA GLU A 244 -43.54 -18.45 15.98
C GLU A 244 -44.08 -17.32 16.88
N MET A 245 -43.32 -16.20 16.92
CA MET A 245 -43.64 -14.80 17.36
C MET A 245 -42.71 -14.28 18.49
N PRO A 246 -42.38 -12.96 18.60
CA PRO A 246 -42.91 -11.79 17.86
C PRO A 246 -41.86 -10.78 17.32
N PHE A 247 -40.56 -11.09 17.37
CA PHE A 247 -39.49 -10.16 16.98
C PHE A 247 -38.61 -10.78 15.90
N SER A 248 -38.83 -10.34 14.66
CA SER A 248 -37.98 -10.63 13.52
C SER A 248 -37.90 -9.36 12.65
N THR A 249 -36.68 -8.90 12.44
CA THR A 249 -36.35 -7.75 11.60
C THR A 249 -35.44 -8.21 10.47
N SER A 250 -35.12 -7.32 9.55
CA SER A 250 -34.21 -7.65 8.45
C SER A 250 -32.75 -7.85 8.88
N THR A 251 -32.36 -7.47 10.09
CA THR A 251 -30.97 -7.63 10.57
C THR A 251 -30.85 -8.47 11.84
N LEU A 252 -31.86 -8.44 12.73
CA LEU A 252 -31.96 -9.30 13.91
C LEU A 252 -33.19 -10.21 13.81
N HIS A 253 -32.97 -11.53 13.80
CA HIS A 253 -34.01 -12.50 13.43
C HIS A 253 -34.62 -13.22 14.63
N LYS A 254 -33.84 -13.42 15.69
CA LYS A 254 -34.27 -14.18 16.87
C LYS A 254 -33.64 -13.63 18.14
N ILE A 255 -34.35 -13.80 19.25
CA ILE A 255 -33.84 -13.58 20.59
C ILE A 255 -33.37 -14.93 21.15
N GLU A 256 -32.08 -15.03 21.48
CA GLU A 256 -31.48 -16.25 22.03
C GLU A 256 -31.58 -16.30 23.55
N LYS A 257 -31.40 -15.14 24.21
CA LYS A 257 -31.37 -15.06 25.66
C LYS A 257 -31.79 -13.67 26.13
N GLU A 258 -32.62 -13.65 27.16
CA GLU A 258 -33.00 -12.43 27.87
C GLU A 258 -32.71 -12.61 29.36
N VAL A 259 -32.09 -11.60 29.97
CA VAL A 259 -31.86 -11.54 31.40
C VAL A 259 -32.27 -10.17 31.89
N HIS A 260 -33.35 -10.11 32.67
CA HIS A 260 -33.84 -8.87 33.27
C HIS A 260 -33.64 -8.95 34.79
N GLY A 261 -32.61 -8.26 35.30
CA GLY A 261 -32.40 -8.07 36.72
C GLY A 261 -32.89 -6.70 37.20
N GLU A 262 -32.96 -6.49 38.51
CA GLU A 262 -33.43 -5.22 39.11
C GLU A 262 -32.60 -3.99 38.71
N ARG A 263 -31.31 -4.20 38.40
CA ARG A 263 -30.35 -3.14 38.08
C ARG A 263 -29.85 -3.15 36.65
N ARG A 264 -29.91 -4.29 35.95
CA ARG A 264 -29.37 -4.47 34.60
C ARG A 264 -30.25 -5.39 33.77
N SER A 265 -30.43 -5.03 32.51
CA SER A 265 -31.10 -5.82 31.50
C SER A 265 -30.10 -6.15 30.40
N ALA A 266 -30.01 -7.42 30.01
CA ALA A 266 -29.16 -7.89 28.92
C ALA A 266 -29.97 -8.79 27.98
N VAL A 267 -29.97 -8.45 26.69
CA VAL A 267 -30.65 -9.22 25.65
C VAL A 267 -29.63 -9.64 24.59
N THR A 268 -29.64 -10.92 24.22
CA THR A 268 -28.79 -11.47 23.16
C THR A 268 -29.67 -11.91 21.99
N PHE A 269 -29.40 -11.34 20.82
CA PHE A 269 -30.05 -11.62 19.55
C PHE A 269 -29.15 -12.48 18.67
N SER A 270 -29.74 -13.16 17.70
CA SER A 270 -29.04 -13.88 16.64
C SER A 270 -29.53 -13.49 15.25
N SER A 271 -28.61 -13.57 14.29
CA SER A 271 -28.83 -13.21 12.91
C SER A 271 -28.27 -14.30 12.00
N ASP A 272 -29.11 -14.84 11.14
CA ASP A 272 -28.72 -15.72 10.06
C ASP A 272 -28.35 -14.88 8.83
N LEU A 273 -27.08 -14.93 8.43
CA LEU A 273 -26.55 -14.14 7.30
C LEU A 273 -27.09 -14.60 5.95
N SER A 274 -27.76 -15.76 5.88
CA SER A 274 -28.40 -16.26 4.65
C SER A 274 -29.80 -15.65 4.41
N GLN A 275 -30.37 -14.98 5.41
CA GLN A 275 -31.68 -14.35 5.30
C GLN A 275 -31.70 -13.30 4.20
N SER A 276 -32.74 -13.34 3.36
CA SER A 276 -32.77 -12.63 2.07
C SER A 276 -32.49 -11.12 2.17
N ALA A 277 -33.13 -10.42 3.11
CA ALA A 277 -32.96 -8.98 3.29
C ALA A 277 -31.56 -8.61 3.79
N LEU A 278 -31.04 -9.33 4.79
CA LEU A 278 -29.68 -9.16 5.30
C LEU A 278 -28.63 -9.47 4.23
N LEU A 279 -28.75 -10.63 3.58
CA LEU A 279 -27.83 -11.06 2.52
C LEU A 279 -27.82 -10.06 1.35
N SER A 280 -28.97 -9.51 0.97
CA SER A 280 -29.06 -8.46 -0.05
C SER A 280 -28.29 -7.19 0.36
N ALA A 281 -28.41 -6.77 1.62
CA ALA A 281 -27.67 -5.63 2.15
C ALA A 281 -26.16 -5.89 2.18
N LEU A 282 -25.74 -7.12 2.49
CA LEU A 282 -24.32 -7.49 2.54
C LEU A 282 -23.70 -7.61 1.14
N LYS A 283 -24.40 -8.24 0.19
CA LYS A 283 -23.95 -8.35 -1.22
C LYS A 283 -23.79 -7.00 -1.91
N GLY A 284 -24.61 -6.02 -1.51
CA GLY A 284 -24.51 -4.66 -2.02
C GLY A 284 -23.28 -3.88 -1.54
N HIS A 285 -22.48 -4.43 -0.64
CA HIS A 285 -21.33 -3.78 -0.04
C HIS A 285 -20.11 -4.72 -0.10
N SER A 286 -19.43 -4.76 -1.24
CA SER A 286 -18.33 -5.70 -1.50
C SER A 286 -16.98 -4.98 -1.60
N MET A 287 -15.93 -5.55 -1.02
CA MET A 287 -14.55 -5.07 -1.11
C MET A 287 -13.68 -6.21 -1.63
N PHE A 288 -12.89 -6.00 -2.68
CA PHE A 288 -12.10 -7.05 -3.33
C PHE A 288 -12.89 -8.34 -3.64
N ASN A 289 -14.10 -8.21 -4.18
CA ASN A 289 -15.07 -9.30 -4.44
C ASN A 289 -15.54 -10.09 -3.21
N GLN A 290 -15.26 -9.62 -2.00
CA GLN A 290 -15.75 -10.19 -0.76
C GLN A 290 -16.83 -9.30 -0.14
N CYS A 291 -17.93 -9.90 0.30
CA CYS A 291 -19.00 -9.17 1.00
C CYS A 291 -18.52 -8.82 2.40
N VAL A 292 -18.16 -7.56 2.63
CA VAL A 292 -17.68 -7.08 3.94
C VAL A 292 -18.86 -6.49 4.69
N PHE A 293 -19.01 -6.88 5.95
CA PHE A 293 -20.10 -6.42 6.80
C PHE A 293 -19.99 -4.91 7.06
N PRO A 294 -20.91 -4.09 6.52
CA PRO A 294 -20.78 -2.65 6.62
C PRO A 294 -21.25 -2.16 8.00
N SER A 295 -20.63 -1.08 8.44
CA SER A 295 -20.97 -0.41 9.68
C SER A 295 -22.41 0.11 9.73
N SER A 296 -22.98 0.42 8.57
CA SER A 296 -24.39 0.77 8.40
C SER A 296 -25.34 -0.36 8.81
N VAL A 297 -24.97 -1.64 8.61
CA VAL A 297 -25.76 -2.79 9.09
C VAL A 297 -25.58 -2.97 10.60
N TYR A 298 -24.37 -2.81 11.15
CA TYR A 298 -24.18 -2.82 12.61
C TYR A 298 -25.00 -1.73 13.30
N THR A 299 -25.14 -0.57 12.66
CA THR A 299 -25.95 0.55 13.17
C THR A 299 -27.42 0.18 13.28
N ASP A 300 -27.99 -0.41 12.22
CA ASP A 300 -29.39 -0.86 12.25
C ASP A 300 -29.60 -1.94 13.31
N MET A 301 -28.70 -2.93 13.41
CA MET A 301 -28.78 -3.95 14.44
C MET A 301 -28.73 -3.35 15.85
N ALA A 302 -27.82 -2.40 16.09
CA ALA A 302 -27.67 -1.76 17.39
C ALA A 302 -28.92 -0.95 17.79
N LEU A 303 -29.47 -0.16 16.86
CA LEU A 303 -30.70 0.61 17.09
C LEU A 303 -31.90 -0.31 17.34
N THR A 304 -32.00 -1.40 16.59
CA THR A 304 -33.08 -2.38 16.76
C THR A 304 -32.99 -3.05 18.13
N ALA A 305 -31.81 -3.50 18.53
CA ALA A 305 -31.59 -4.14 19.83
C ALA A 305 -31.78 -3.17 21.00
N ALA A 306 -31.30 -1.93 20.87
CA ALA A 306 -31.48 -0.89 21.88
C ALA A 306 -32.95 -0.52 22.04
N SER A 307 -33.69 -0.35 20.94
CA SER A 307 -35.13 -0.09 20.96
C SER A 307 -35.87 -1.19 21.70
N TYR A 308 -35.59 -2.46 21.37
CA TYR A 308 -36.21 -3.60 22.04
C TYR A 308 -35.87 -3.62 23.54
N THR A 309 -34.58 -3.53 23.88
CA THR A 309 -34.09 -3.57 25.27
C THR A 309 -34.71 -2.46 26.12
N PHE A 310 -34.88 -1.26 25.55
CA PHE A 310 -35.51 -0.14 26.24
C PHE A 310 -37.00 -0.36 26.46
N LYS A 311 -37.75 -0.79 25.42
CA LYS A 311 -39.19 -1.06 25.52
C LYS A 311 -39.51 -2.11 26.58
N VAL A 312 -38.73 -3.20 26.61
CA VAL A 312 -38.93 -4.28 27.59
C VAL A 312 -38.63 -3.77 29.01
N MET A 313 -37.58 -2.97 29.18
CA MET A 313 -37.17 -2.50 30.50
C MET A 313 -38.07 -1.40 31.08
N GLU A 314 -38.55 -0.47 30.26
CA GLU A 314 -39.42 0.64 30.69
C GLU A 314 -40.92 0.31 30.55
N ALA A 315 -41.26 -0.86 29.99
CA ALA A 315 -42.63 -1.28 29.68
C ALA A 315 -43.42 -0.26 28.83
N ILE A 316 -42.75 0.33 27.84
CA ILE A 316 -43.32 1.33 26.92
C ILE A 316 -43.34 0.83 25.46
N SER A 317 -44.19 1.42 24.62
CA SER A 317 -44.33 1.04 23.21
C SER A 317 -43.47 1.86 22.24
N GLU A 318 -43.20 3.12 22.57
CA GLU A 318 -42.38 4.05 21.77
C GLU A 318 -41.08 4.37 22.50
N VAL A 319 -39.98 4.48 21.75
CA VAL A 319 -38.68 4.88 22.31
C VAL A 319 -38.35 6.31 21.91
N PRO A 320 -37.62 7.06 22.75
CA PRO A 320 -37.09 8.36 22.35
C PRO A 320 -36.18 8.23 21.11
N PRO A 321 -35.90 9.35 20.40
CA PRO A 321 -34.88 9.38 19.36
C PRO A 321 -33.57 8.78 19.84
N MET A 322 -32.91 8.03 18.96
CA MET A 322 -31.68 7.34 19.27
C MET A 322 -30.53 7.88 18.42
N SER A 323 -29.34 7.96 19.01
CA SER A 323 -28.09 8.19 18.29
C SER A 323 -27.09 7.08 18.60
N VAL A 324 -26.24 6.75 17.62
CA VAL A 324 -25.22 5.71 17.76
C VAL A 324 -23.86 6.39 17.89
N SER A 325 -23.22 6.19 19.03
CA SER A 325 -21.92 6.76 19.35
C SER A 325 -20.87 5.68 19.59
N ASN A 326 -19.60 6.07 19.48
CA ASN A 326 -18.45 5.21 19.72
C ASN A 326 -18.52 3.90 18.91
N MET A 327 -18.93 3.98 17.64
CA MET A 327 -18.92 2.83 16.75
C MET A 327 -17.47 2.47 16.46
N GLU A 328 -17.11 1.22 16.74
CA GLU A 328 -15.80 0.66 16.48
C GLU A 328 -15.95 -0.72 15.85
N ILE A 329 -15.37 -0.90 14.66
CA ILE A 329 -15.21 -2.19 14.00
C ILE A 329 -13.89 -2.78 14.48
N ILE A 330 -13.97 -3.75 15.38
CA ILE A 330 -12.82 -4.41 16.00
C ILE A 330 -12.21 -5.41 15.02
N GLN A 331 -13.06 -6.24 14.42
CA GLN A 331 -12.65 -7.23 13.44
C GLN A 331 -13.67 -7.30 12.31
N PRO A 332 -13.27 -6.98 11.06
CA PRO A 332 -14.15 -7.06 9.91
C PRO A 332 -14.74 -8.47 9.77
N LEU A 333 -16.05 -8.54 9.56
CA LEU A 333 -16.74 -9.79 9.27
C LEU A 333 -16.90 -9.90 7.75
N VAL A 334 -16.35 -10.97 7.17
CA VAL A 334 -16.48 -11.29 5.76
C VAL A 334 -17.52 -12.39 5.60
N VAL A 335 -18.52 -12.14 4.76
CA VAL A 335 -19.58 -13.10 4.47
C VAL A 335 -19.13 -14.01 3.34
N GLN A 336 -19.02 -15.30 3.65
CA GLN A 336 -18.64 -16.33 2.69
C GLN A 336 -19.86 -16.73 1.84
N GLN A 337 -19.67 -16.87 0.53
CA GLN A 337 -20.77 -17.23 -0.38
C GLN A 337 -20.96 -18.75 -0.52
N ASP A 338 -19.87 -19.51 -0.41
CA ASP A 338 -19.83 -20.96 -0.71
C ASP A 338 -19.70 -21.84 0.54
N GLN A 339 -19.65 -21.23 1.73
CA GLN A 339 -19.47 -21.90 3.01
C GLN A 339 -20.49 -21.38 4.04
N PRO A 340 -20.88 -22.22 5.02
CA PRO A 340 -21.80 -21.79 6.08
C PRO A 340 -21.15 -20.67 6.91
N ASN A 341 -21.82 -19.52 6.95
CA ASN A 341 -21.40 -18.41 7.78
C ASN A 341 -21.69 -18.68 9.26
N PRO A 342 -20.87 -18.15 10.19
CA PRO A 342 -21.16 -18.24 11.60
C PRO A 342 -22.46 -17.49 11.93
N VAL A 343 -23.23 -18.00 12.90
CA VAL A 343 -24.38 -17.28 13.43
C VAL A 343 -23.87 -16.03 14.14
N LEU A 344 -24.27 -14.87 13.63
CA LEU A 344 -23.90 -13.59 14.21
C LEU A 344 -24.79 -13.32 15.42
N LYS A 345 -24.18 -13.04 16.57
CA LYS A 345 -24.89 -12.68 17.80
C LYS A 345 -24.64 -11.22 18.15
N LEU A 346 -25.63 -10.61 18.78
CA LEU A 346 -25.51 -9.25 19.28
C LEU A 346 -26.08 -9.18 20.70
N ARG A 347 -25.27 -8.66 21.61
CA ARG A 347 -25.65 -8.45 23.01
C ARG A 347 -25.86 -6.97 23.25
N ALA A 348 -27.04 -6.64 23.78
CA ALA A 348 -27.42 -5.30 24.20
C ALA A 348 -27.60 -5.27 25.71
N GLU A 349 -26.87 -4.40 26.40
CA GLU A 349 -26.90 -4.27 27.85
C GLU A 349 -27.27 -2.85 28.27
N ARG A 350 -28.18 -2.74 29.23
CA ARG A 350 -28.61 -1.47 29.81
C ARG A 350 -28.70 -1.56 31.33
N SER A 351 -28.14 -0.57 32.01
CA SER A 351 -28.34 -0.37 33.44
C SER A 351 -29.59 0.48 33.70
N ARG A 352 -30.29 0.22 34.82
CA ARG A 352 -31.51 0.96 35.18
C ARG A 352 -31.21 2.44 35.42
N GLY A 353 -32.03 3.32 34.83
CA GLY A 353 -31.80 4.76 34.86
C GLY A 353 -30.72 5.27 33.89
N SER A 354 -30.01 4.39 33.19
CA SER A 354 -29.11 4.80 32.10
C SER A 354 -29.91 5.28 30.89
N ASN A 355 -29.43 6.35 30.24
CA ASN A 355 -29.95 6.82 28.96
C ASN A 355 -29.25 6.17 27.77
N CYS A 356 -28.48 5.10 27.96
CA CYS A 356 -27.82 4.40 26.88
C CYS A 356 -27.89 2.87 26.99
N VAL A 357 -27.66 2.21 25.86
CA VAL A 357 -27.46 0.76 25.72
C VAL A 357 -26.06 0.52 25.15
N GLU A 358 -25.29 -0.33 25.81
CA GLU A 358 -24.03 -0.83 25.27
C GLU A 358 -24.31 -2.03 24.38
N VAL A 359 -23.74 -2.02 23.18
CA VAL A 359 -23.96 -3.06 22.17
C VAL A 359 -22.63 -3.66 21.75
N VAL A 360 -22.57 -4.99 21.76
CA VAL A 360 -21.43 -5.77 21.26
C VAL A 360 -21.93 -6.82 20.28
N CYS A 361 -21.35 -6.82 19.08
CA CYS A 361 -21.60 -7.81 18.04
C CYS A 361 -20.46 -8.83 18.02
N PHE A 362 -20.78 -10.12 18.06
CA PHE A 362 -19.81 -11.19 18.17
C PHE A 362 -20.30 -12.48 17.50
N SER A 363 -19.38 -13.33 17.09
CA SER A 363 -19.66 -14.72 16.73
C SER A 363 -19.09 -15.66 17.80
N GLN A 364 -19.65 -16.85 17.88
CA GLN A 364 -19.24 -17.86 18.86
C GLN A 364 -19.33 -19.24 18.21
N ALA A 365 -18.20 -19.97 18.19
CA ALA A 365 -18.17 -21.33 17.71
C ALA A 365 -18.96 -22.25 18.66
N PRO A 366 -19.76 -23.22 18.17
CA PRO A 366 -20.51 -24.14 19.05
C PRO A 366 -19.62 -24.93 20.01
N SER A 367 -18.36 -25.14 19.64
CA SER A 367 -17.36 -25.92 20.36
C SER A 367 -16.49 -25.11 21.33
N SER A 368 -16.61 -23.78 21.35
CA SER A 368 -15.80 -22.90 22.20
C SER A 368 -16.67 -21.89 22.95
N PRO A 369 -16.42 -21.67 24.25
CA PRO A 369 -17.07 -20.58 24.97
C PRO A 369 -16.56 -19.19 24.53
N GLU A 370 -15.46 -19.11 23.79
CA GLU A 370 -14.82 -17.87 23.40
C GLU A 370 -15.65 -17.06 22.39
N GLU A 371 -15.78 -15.75 22.65
CA GLU A 371 -16.54 -14.82 21.82
C GLU A 371 -15.58 -14.02 20.91
N GLN A 372 -15.74 -14.19 19.60
CA GLN A 372 -15.02 -13.39 18.63
C GLN A 372 -15.80 -12.08 18.38
N ARG A 373 -15.27 -10.96 18.85
CA ARG A 373 -15.93 -9.65 18.75
C ARG A 373 -15.66 -8.98 17.41
N HIS A 374 -16.72 -8.50 16.76
CA HIS A 374 -16.63 -7.86 15.44
C HIS A 374 -16.81 -6.34 15.52
N ALA A 375 -17.77 -5.88 16.32
CA ALA A 375 -18.05 -4.46 16.48
C ALA A 375 -18.62 -4.15 17.86
N ARG A 376 -18.43 -2.90 18.32
CA ARG A 376 -19.10 -2.36 19.50
C ARG A 376 -19.56 -0.93 19.27
N CYS A 377 -20.62 -0.53 19.94
CA CYS A 377 -21.07 0.85 19.98
C CYS A 377 -21.94 1.11 21.22
N THR A 378 -22.30 2.38 21.41
CA THR A 378 -23.23 2.80 22.45
C THR A 378 -24.40 3.53 21.80
N VAL A 379 -25.62 3.08 22.06
CA VAL A 379 -26.84 3.74 21.60
C VAL A 379 -27.36 4.62 22.72
N TYR A 380 -27.49 5.93 22.46
CA TYR A 380 -28.05 6.90 23.40
C TYR A 380 -29.50 7.22 23.05
N PHE A 381 -30.33 7.42 24.08
CA PHE A 381 -31.69 7.95 23.93
C PHE A 381 -31.66 9.46 24.19
N ASP A 382 -31.84 10.23 23.12
CA ASP A 382 -31.77 11.68 23.12
C ASP A 382 -33.17 12.30 23.30
N SER A 383 -33.22 13.55 23.79
CA SER A 383 -34.45 14.33 23.77
C SER A 383 -34.73 14.86 22.37
N SER A 384 -35.96 14.64 21.88
CA SER A 384 -36.34 15.00 20.52
C SER A 384 -36.24 16.50 20.23
N ASP A 385 -36.43 17.35 21.24
CA ASP A 385 -36.38 18.79 21.09
C ASP A 385 -34.95 19.31 21.06
N SER A 386 -34.06 18.78 21.91
CA SER A 386 -32.65 19.20 21.94
C SER A 386 -31.92 18.83 20.65
N THR A 387 -32.16 17.63 20.12
CA THR A 387 -31.48 17.17 18.89
C THR A 387 -31.94 17.96 17.66
N LYS A 388 -33.23 18.26 17.55
CA LYS A 388 -33.75 19.10 16.47
C LYS A 388 -33.23 20.53 16.56
N GLN A 389 -33.11 21.07 17.78
CA GLN A 389 -32.59 22.41 17.99
C GLN A 389 -31.09 22.50 17.63
N ASP A 390 -30.25 21.57 18.10
CA ASP A 390 -28.83 21.51 17.75
C ASP A 390 -28.60 21.43 16.23
N LEU A 391 -29.37 20.56 15.54
CA LEU A 391 -29.31 20.44 14.09
C LEU A 391 -29.74 21.74 13.39
N ARG A 392 -30.78 22.42 13.88
CA ARG A 392 -31.22 23.72 13.33
C ARG A 392 -30.15 24.79 13.53
N ASP A 393 -29.56 24.88 14.71
CA ASP A 393 -28.54 25.87 15.03
C ASP A 393 -27.30 25.69 14.15
N ARG A 394 -26.92 24.44 13.86
CA ARG A 394 -25.80 24.10 12.96
C ARG A 394 -26.16 24.20 11.48
N SER A 395 -27.44 24.06 11.11
CA SER A 395 -27.88 23.99 9.71
C SER A 395 -27.50 25.23 8.91
N HIS A 396 -27.57 26.43 9.51
CA HIS A 396 -27.22 27.66 8.81
C HIS A 396 -25.73 27.70 8.42
N HIS A 397 -24.85 27.28 9.32
CA HIS A 397 -23.41 27.22 9.03
C HIS A 397 -23.09 26.14 7.99
N THR A 398 -23.71 24.97 8.10
CA THR A 398 -23.56 23.89 7.10
C THR A 398 -24.06 24.33 5.73
N GLN A 399 -25.22 24.98 5.65
CA GLN A 399 -25.79 25.47 4.39
C GLN A 399 -24.88 26.53 3.75
N ALA A 400 -24.34 27.46 4.53
CA ALA A 400 -23.42 28.47 4.02
C ALA A 400 -22.14 27.85 3.42
N LYS A 401 -21.62 26.76 4.01
CA LYS A 401 -20.51 26.00 3.43
C LYS A 401 -20.91 25.29 2.13
N CYS A 402 -22.07 24.63 2.11
CA CYS A 402 -22.61 24.03 0.89
C CYS A 402 -22.72 25.03 -0.25
N ASP A 403 -23.29 26.21 0.01
CA ASP A 403 -23.47 27.25 -1.00
C ASP A 403 -22.12 27.81 -1.49
N THR A 404 -21.09 27.80 -0.63
CA THR A 404 -19.74 28.24 -0.98
C THR A 404 -19.05 27.23 -1.92
N LEU A 405 -19.09 25.95 -1.58
CA LEU A 405 -18.61 24.85 -2.43
C LEU A 405 -19.32 24.83 -3.79
N GLN A 406 -20.64 24.96 -3.79
CA GLN A 406 -21.43 24.97 -5.04
C GLN A 406 -21.07 26.17 -5.92
N ARG A 407 -20.76 27.32 -5.33
CA ARG A 407 -20.24 28.48 -6.09
C ARG A 407 -18.84 28.22 -6.64
N ALA A 408 -17.94 27.65 -5.85
CA ALA A 408 -16.59 27.29 -6.28
C ALA A 408 -16.61 26.31 -7.47
N ALA A 409 -17.54 25.35 -7.49
CA ALA A 409 -17.70 24.43 -8.62
C ALA A 409 -18.13 25.13 -9.91
N ARG A 410 -18.96 26.19 -9.80
CA ARG A 410 -19.37 26.99 -10.97
C ARG A 410 -18.23 27.84 -11.52
N THR A 411 -17.27 28.24 -10.68
CA THR A 411 -16.09 29.03 -11.08
C THR A 411 -14.89 28.17 -11.48
N GLY A 412 -15.00 26.84 -11.39
CA GLY A 412 -13.92 25.90 -11.72
C GLY A 412 -12.90 25.68 -10.60
N SER A 413 -13.15 26.18 -9.40
CA SER A 413 -12.27 26.06 -8.21
C SER A 413 -12.70 24.93 -7.26
N ALA A 414 -13.54 24.02 -7.74
CA ALA A 414 -13.96 22.81 -7.04
C ALA A 414 -14.40 21.75 -8.07
N HIS A 415 -14.22 20.48 -7.72
CA HIS A 415 -14.66 19.35 -8.53
C HIS A 415 -16.17 19.12 -8.36
N HIS A 416 -16.85 18.81 -9.46
CA HIS A 416 -18.25 18.41 -9.45
C HIS A 416 -18.43 17.09 -10.18
N LEU A 417 -18.82 16.06 -9.44
CA LEU A 417 -18.94 14.69 -9.93
C LEU A 417 -20.41 14.24 -9.90
N ARG A 418 -20.87 13.58 -10.95
CA ARG A 418 -22.20 12.95 -11.02
C ARG A 418 -22.13 11.47 -10.68
N ASN A 419 -23.26 10.89 -10.25
CA ASN A 419 -23.41 9.50 -9.78
C ASN A 419 -22.60 8.46 -10.58
N SER A 420 -22.71 8.46 -11.91
CA SER A 420 -22.04 7.47 -12.76
C SER A 420 -20.52 7.58 -12.71
N MET A 421 -19.98 8.78 -12.48
CA MET A 421 -18.55 9.01 -12.34
C MET A 421 -18.06 8.70 -10.93
N ILE A 422 -18.83 9.09 -9.91
CA ILE A 422 -18.49 8.85 -8.49
C ILE A 422 -18.21 7.37 -8.25
N TYR A 423 -19.19 6.51 -8.51
CA TYR A 423 -19.07 5.08 -8.23
C TYR A 423 -18.17 4.33 -9.23
N ARG A 424 -17.63 5.03 -10.25
CA ARG A 424 -16.65 4.47 -11.19
C ARG A 424 -15.22 4.87 -10.83
N LEU A 425 -15.00 6.11 -10.43
CA LEU A 425 -13.68 6.57 -9.96
C LEU A 425 -13.30 5.89 -8.64
N PHE A 426 -14.29 5.70 -7.76
CA PHE A 426 -14.07 5.10 -6.44
C PHE A 426 -14.46 3.62 -6.36
N SER A 427 -14.47 2.89 -7.49
CA SER A 427 -14.83 1.46 -7.51
C SER A 427 -13.75 0.53 -6.94
N GLN A 428 -12.55 1.05 -6.72
CA GLN A 428 -11.45 0.37 -6.04
C GLN A 428 -11.21 1.09 -4.71
N PRO A 429 -11.30 0.42 -3.54
CA PRO A 429 -11.43 -1.03 -3.34
C PRO A 429 -12.87 -1.52 -3.09
N ILE A 430 -13.86 -0.63 -2.91
CA ILE A 430 -15.25 -0.99 -2.56
C ILE A 430 -16.18 -0.86 -3.77
N VAL A 431 -16.89 -1.94 -4.08
CA VAL A 431 -17.95 -2.02 -5.08
C VAL A 431 -19.32 -1.95 -4.40
N TYR A 432 -19.99 -0.81 -4.61
CA TYR A 432 -21.35 -0.60 -4.15
C TYR A 432 -22.39 -1.13 -5.14
N GLY A 433 -23.32 -1.92 -4.64
CA GLY A 433 -24.51 -2.36 -5.37
C GLY A 433 -25.51 -1.21 -5.61
N PRO A 434 -26.46 -1.35 -6.54
CA PRO A 434 -27.33 -0.25 -6.98
C PRO A 434 -28.10 0.46 -5.85
N ARG A 435 -28.43 -0.25 -4.77
CA ARG A 435 -29.16 0.30 -3.63
C ARG A 435 -28.30 1.13 -2.68
N TYR A 436 -26.98 0.89 -2.63
CA TYR A 436 -26.03 1.73 -1.89
C TYR A 436 -25.60 2.97 -2.67
N ARG A 437 -25.95 3.07 -3.98
CA ARG A 437 -25.57 4.20 -4.85
C ARG A 437 -26.50 5.41 -4.69
N CYS A 438 -26.67 5.88 -3.47
CA CYS A 438 -27.62 6.93 -3.15
C CYS A 438 -27.10 8.34 -3.47
N ILE A 439 -25.79 8.55 -3.52
CA ILE A 439 -25.20 9.86 -3.80
C ILE A 439 -25.38 10.20 -5.28
N ARG A 440 -26.06 11.31 -5.58
CA ARG A 440 -26.38 11.75 -6.96
C ARG A 440 -25.32 12.64 -7.56
N GLU A 441 -24.76 13.50 -6.74
CA GLU A 441 -23.71 14.43 -7.10
C GLU A 441 -22.87 14.72 -5.85
N ILE A 442 -21.58 14.97 -6.08
CA ILE A 442 -20.62 15.43 -5.08
C ILE A 442 -20.01 16.72 -5.60
N THR A 443 -19.94 17.71 -4.73
CA THR A 443 -19.12 18.89 -4.94
C THR A 443 -18.00 18.89 -3.92
N MET A 444 -16.75 18.90 -4.39
CA MET A 444 -15.57 18.70 -3.57
C MET A 444 -14.57 19.83 -3.82
N HIS A 445 -14.04 20.41 -2.75
CA HIS A 445 -13.02 21.45 -2.85
C HIS A 445 -11.79 20.91 -3.61
N GLU A 446 -11.02 21.79 -4.26
CA GLU A 446 -9.81 21.42 -5.02
C GLU A 446 -8.85 20.56 -4.19
N GLU A 447 -8.55 20.97 -2.95
CA GLU A 447 -7.73 20.18 -2.01
C GLU A 447 -8.42 18.93 -1.43
N MET A 448 -9.64 18.60 -1.81
CA MET A 448 -10.42 17.44 -1.33
C MET A 448 -10.62 17.31 0.19
N ARG A 449 -10.38 18.38 0.95
CA ARG A 449 -10.57 18.44 2.42
C ARG A 449 -12.01 18.66 2.85
N GLU A 450 -12.86 19.07 1.92
CA GLU A 450 -14.24 19.46 2.15
C GLU A 450 -15.08 19.00 0.97
N ALA A 451 -16.21 18.34 1.27
CA ALA A 451 -17.11 17.82 0.26
C ALA A 451 -18.57 17.94 0.71
N THR A 452 -19.46 18.09 -0.26
CA THR A 452 -20.91 18.05 -0.07
C THR A 452 -21.53 17.12 -1.09
N ALA A 453 -22.65 16.50 -0.72
CA ALA A 453 -23.34 15.55 -1.58
C ALA A 453 -24.85 15.74 -1.56
N THR A 454 -25.47 15.56 -2.71
CA THR A 454 -26.93 15.42 -2.81
C THR A 454 -27.26 13.93 -2.78
N ILE A 455 -27.93 13.48 -1.72
CA ILE A 455 -28.29 12.07 -1.52
C ILE A 455 -29.76 11.86 -1.87
N LYS A 456 -30.06 10.80 -2.62
CA LYS A 456 -31.44 10.36 -2.88
C LYS A 456 -31.63 8.95 -2.33
N PHE A 457 -32.38 8.86 -1.24
CA PHE A 457 -32.66 7.60 -0.57
C PHE A 457 -33.56 6.68 -1.40
N PRO A 458 -33.20 5.38 -1.56
CA PRO A 458 -34.06 4.40 -2.19
C PRO A 458 -35.28 4.11 -1.32
N ARG A 459 -36.39 3.72 -1.96
CA ARG A 459 -37.54 3.18 -1.23
C ARG A 459 -37.18 1.81 -0.61
N PRO A 460 -37.73 1.46 0.56
CA PRO A 460 -37.64 0.10 1.09
C PRO A 460 -38.19 -0.92 0.09
N ALA A 461 -37.56 -2.08 0.00
CA ALA A 461 -38.08 -3.19 -0.81
C ALA A 461 -39.12 -3.99 -0.02
N THR A 462 -39.98 -4.73 -0.72
CA THR A 462 -40.97 -5.60 -0.09
C THR A 462 -40.27 -6.67 0.76
N GLY A 463 -40.69 -6.82 2.02
CA GLY A 463 -40.10 -7.79 2.96
C GLY A 463 -38.92 -7.24 3.78
N GLU A 464 -38.53 -5.97 3.60
CA GLU A 464 -37.53 -5.31 4.43
C GLU A 464 -38.16 -4.56 5.61
N THR A 465 -37.61 -4.79 6.79
CA THR A 465 -38.01 -4.28 8.10
C THR A 465 -36.77 -3.86 8.88
N PHE A 466 -36.17 -2.74 8.47
CA PHE A 466 -35.05 -2.11 9.17
C PHE A 466 -35.56 -1.05 10.15
N THR A 467 -34.88 -0.87 11.29
CA THR A 467 -35.10 0.29 12.17
C THR A 467 -34.58 1.55 11.48
N VAL A 468 -33.42 1.46 10.84
CA VAL A 468 -32.90 2.44 9.90
C VAL A 468 -32.31 1.72 8.70
N SER A 469 -32.61 2.18 7.49
CA SER A 469 -32.10 1.51 6.29
C SER A 469 -30.57 1.57 6.23
N PRO A 470 -29.86 0.43 6.14
CA PRO A 470 -28.40 0.42 5.99
C PRO A 470 -27.95 1.19 4.74
N TYR A 471 -28.72 1.10 3.64
CA TYR A 471 -28.45 1.82 2.40
C TYR A 471 -28.46 3.35 2.57
N TRP A 472 -29.35 3.87 3.42
CA TRP A 472 -29.42 5.30 3.71
C TRP A 472 -28.23 5.70 4.58
N MET A 473 -27.93 4.88 5.58
CA MET A 473 -26.91 5.19 6.56
C MET A 473 -25.51 5.22 5.96
N ASP A 474 -25.21 4.22 5.15
CA ASP A 474 -23.93 4.10 4.46
C ASP A 474 -23.63 5.30 3.57
N SER A 475 -24.67 5.94 3.02
CA SER A 475 -24.53 7.11 2.15
C SER A 475 -23.90 8.32 2.85
N PHE A 476 -24.11 8.45 4.17
CA PHE A 476 -23.48 9.52 4.96
C PHE A 476 -21.98 9.24 5.17
N ILE A 477 -21.61 7.96 5.27
CA ILE A 477 -20.23 7.51 5.50
C ILE A 477 -19.43 7.56 4.18
N GLN A 478 -20.05 7.16 3.07
CA GLN A 478 -19.44 7.15 1.74
C GLN A 478 -18.83 8.49 1.33
N LEU A 479 -19.43 9.62 1.69
CA LEU A 479 -18.90 10.94 1.33
C LEU A 479 -17.51 11.18 1.92
N GLY A 480 -17.31 10.81 3.19
CA GLY A 480 -16.00 10.89 3.84
C GLY A 480 -14.98 9.98 3.18
N SER A 481 -15.38 8.75 2.84
CA SER A 481 -14.52 7.82 2.10
C SER A 481 -14.14 8.35 0.72
N PHE A 482 -15.07 8.93 -0.06
CA PHE A 482 -14.75 9.47 -1.38
C PHE A 482 -13.83 10.69 -1.31
N ALA A 483 -13.98 11.55 -0.31
CA ALA A 483 -13.06 12.68 -0.11
C ALA A 483 -11.65 12.20 0.25
N LEU A 484 -11.52 11.25 1.19
CA LEU A 484 -10.22 10.75 1.63
C LEU A 484 -9.49 9.93 0.57
N ASN A 485 -10.19 9.09 -0.18
CA ASN A 485 -9.60 8.27 -1.24
C ASN A 485 -9.41 9.03 -2.56
N GLY A 486 -10.02 10.21 -2.72
CA GLY A 486 -9.82 11.05 -3.90
C GLY A 486 -8.66 12.03 -3.76
N HIS A 487 -8.22 12.32 -2.53
CA HIS A 487 -7.24 13.35 -2.23
C HIS A 487 -5.89 13.08 -2.92
N ASP A 488 -5.28 14.10 -3.54
CA ASP A 488 -4.06 13.98 -4.36
C ASP A 488 -2.87 13.33 -3.66
N ASN A 489 -2.78 13.45 -2.33
CA ASN A 489 -1.73 12.82 -1.52
C ASN A 489 -2.12 11.44 -0.94
N ALA A 490 -3.25 10.85 -1.32
CA ALA A 490 -3.59 9.49 -0.93
C ALA A 490 -2.61 8.53 -1.63
N PRO A 491 -1.92 7.64 -0.90
CA PRO A 491 -1.00 6.67 -1.52
C PRO A 491 -1.76 5.76 -2.48
N GLU A 492 -1.21 5.52 -3.68
CA GLU A 492 -1.89 4.75 -4.74
C GLU A 492 -2.29 3.33 -4.29
N ASP A 493 -1.50 2.71 -3.40
CA ASP A 493 -1.74 1.37 -2.87
C ASP A 493 -2.53 1.33 -1.56
N THR A 494 -3.02 2.49 -1.07
CA THR A 494 -3.72 2.58 0.20
C THR A 494 -5.16 3.00 -0.01
N SER A 495 -6.08 2.29 0.63
CA SER A 495 -7.47 2.68 0.65
C SER A 495 -7.97 2.92 2.07
N TYR A 496 -8.64 4.05 2.26
CA TYR A 496 -9.22 4.46 3.52
C TYR A 496 -10.66 3.93 3.65
N ILE A 497 -10.87 3.05 4.61
CA ILE A 497 -12.18 2.50 4.96
C ILE A 497 -12.63 3.03 6.32
N CYS A 498 -13.93 3.22 6.50
CA CYS A 498 -14.49 3.63 7.78
C CYS A 498 -14.44 2.46 8.78
N THR A 499 -13.58 2.57 9.80
CA THR A 499 -13.49 1.61 10.90
C THR A 499 -14.35 1.99 12.11
N GLY A 500 -15.05 3.12 12.04
CA GLY A 500 -15.85 3.64 13.15
C GLY A 500 -16.18 5.12 13.04
N TRP A 501 -16.95 5.63 14.00
CA TRP A 501 -17.24 7.05 14.16
C TRP A 501 -17.61 7.39 15.61
N TRP A 502 -17.48 8.67 15.94
CA TRP A 502 -17.80 9.19 17.26
C TRP A 502 -19.31 9.25 17.54
N LYS A 503 -20.11 9.85 16.65
CA LYS A 503 -21.57 9.99 16.80
C LYS A 503 -22.24 10.08 15.45
N LEU A 504 -23.36 9.37 15.30
CA LEU A 504 -24.22 9.41 14.13
C LEU A 504 -25.70 9.36 14.52
#